data_AF-A0A813HZW3-F1
#
_entry.id   AF-A0A813HZW3-F1
#
_cell.length_a   1.000
_cell.length_b   1.000
_cell.length_c   1.000
_cell.angle_alpha   90.00
_cell.angle_beta   90.00
_cell.angle_gamma   90.00
#
_symmetry.space_group_name_H-M   'P 1'
#
loop_
_entity.id
_entity.type
_entity.pdbx_description
1 polymer ?
#
loop_
_entity_poly.entity_id
_entity_poly.type
_entity_poly.pdbx_seq_one_letter_code
_entity_poly.pdbx_strand_id
1 'polypeptide(L)'
;EIELSCIEQLVETSQARAIGDALQLLGDGKLLGGSEGRPLASVLEDLERQLHAGGRPVGEQGLDSLSRYKEPCPFYVMPRRLELAAAVNRLRTAQIVSDDAPNGNDRSAW
;
A
#
# COMPACT_ATOMS: atom_id res chain seq x y z
N GLU A 1 -1.19 -7.80 -13.45
CA GLU A 1 0.23 -7.43 -13.56
C GLU A 1 0.38 -5.95 -13.26
N ILE A 2 1.45 -5.58 -12.54
CA ILE A 2 1.78 -4.18 -12.22
C ILE A 2 3.16 -3.92 -12.82
N GLU A 3 3.25 -2.95 -13.71
CA GLU A 3 4.50 -2.57 -14.36
C GLU A 3 5.32 -1.66 -13.44
N LEU A 4 6.50 -2.10 -13.01
CA LEU A 4 7.36 -1.35 -12.09
C LEU A 4 8.66 -0.84 -12.74
N SER A 5 8.89 -1.10 -14.04
CA SER A 5 10.11 -0.69 -14.75
C SER A 5 10.41 0.82 -14.70
N CYS A 6 9.38 1.66 -14.54
CA CYS A 6 9.56 3.11 -14.41
C CYS A 6 9.94 3.57 -12.99
N ILE A 7 10.07 2.65 -12.02
CA ILE A 7 10.50 2.97 -10.65
C ILE A 7 11.98 2.60 -10.53
N GLU A 8 12.84 3.45 -11.09
CA GLU A 8 14.29 3.23 -11.17
C GLU A 8 14.98 3.01 -9.81
N GLN A 9 14.32 3.40 -8.71
CA GLN A 9 14.82 3.21 -7.35
C GLN A 9 14.66 1.77 -6.83
N LEU A 10 13.92 0.91 -7.52
CA LEU A 10 13.82 -0.52 -7.21
C LEU A 10 15.03 -1.27 -7.77
N VAL A 11 16.01 -1.54 -6.90
CA VAL A 11 17.28 -2.17 -7.30
C VAL A 11 17.23 -3.69 -7.15
N GLU A 12 16.31 -4.22 -6.33
CA GLU A 12 16.27 -5.65 -6.01
C GLU A 12 14.89 -6.29 -6.22
N THR A 13 14.88 -7.53 -6.70
CA THR A 13 13.65 -8.33 -6.86
C THR A 13 12.99 -8.65 -5.52
N SER A 14 13.77 -8.77 -4.44
CA SER A 14 13.32 -8.94 -3.04
C SER A 14 12.36 -7.82 -2.61
N GLN A 15 12.69 -6.58 -2.99
CA GLN A 15 11.91 -5.38 -2.73
C GLN A 15 10.62 -5.37 -3.56
N ALA A 16 10.70 -5.72 -4.85
CA ALA A 16 9.51 -5.87 -5.70
C ALA A 16 8.55 -6.95 -5.18
N ARG A 17 9.08 -8.05 -4.62
CA ARG A 17 8.27 -9.09 -3.97
C ARG A 17 7.57 -8.55 -2.73
N ALA A 18 8.27 -7.83 -1.87
CA ALA A 18 7.68 -7.19 -0.69
C ALA A 18 6.56 -6.21 -1.07
N ILE A 19 6.73 -5.44 -2.15
CA ILE A 19 5.67 -4.56 -2.69
C ILE A 19 4.44 -5.39 -3.12
N GLY A 20 4.64 -6.49 -3.85
CA GLY A 20 3.55 -7.36 -4.28
C GLY A 20 2.72 -7.89 -3.11
N ASP A 21 3.39 -8.40 -2.07
CA ASP A 21 2.71 -8.95 -0.90
C ASP A 21 2.07 -7.85 -0.04
N ALA A 22 2.66 -6.66 0.02
CA ALA A 22 2.04 -5.49 0.66
C ALA A 22 0.75 -5.05 -0.06
N LEU A 23 0.72 -5.08 -1.40
CA LEU A 23 -0.48 -4.79 -2.17
C LEU A 23 -1.55 -5.87 -1.98
N GLN A 24 -1.16 -7.14 -1.87
CA GLN A 24 -2.09 -8.21 -1.52
C GLN A 24 -2.72 -7.98 -0.14
N LEU A 25 -1.90 -7.61 0.87
CA LEU A 25 -2.37 -7.28 2.20
C LEU A 25 -3.37 -6.10 2.19
N LEU A 26 -3.12 -5.07 1.37
CA LEU A 26 -4.07 -3.98 1.16
C LEU A 26 -5.36 -4.46 0.50
N GLY A 27 -5.25 -5.33 -0.50
CA GLY A 27 -6.40 -5.94 -1.19
C GLY A 27 -7.30 -6.78 -0.27
N ASP A 28 -6.74 -7.34 0.80
CA ASP A 28 -7.51 -8.05 1.84
C ASP A 28 -8.36 -7.09 2.71
N GLY A 29 -8.21 -5.77 2.53
CA GLY A 29 -9.18 -4.75 2.97
C GLY A 29 -9.04 -4.25 4.42
N LYS A 30 -8.20 -4.87 5.26
CA LYS A 30 -8.07 -4.53 6.68
C LYS A 30 -7.65 -3.08 6.96
N LEU A 31 -6.88 -2.48 6.05
CA LEU A 31 -6.36 -1.11 6.20
C LEU A 31 -7.16 -0.05 5.45
N LEU A 32 -8.11 -0.45 4.58
CA LEU A 32 -8.79 0.45 3.63
C LEU A 32 -10.03 1.16 4.21
N GLY A 33 -10.45 0.84 5.44
CA GLY A 33 -11.61 1.46 6.09
C GLY A 33 -12.98 1.01 5.56
N GLY A 34 -13.03 -0.07 4.79
CA GLY A 34 -14.29 -0.62 4.27
C GLY A 34 -14.96 0.32 3.26
N SER A 35 -16.27 0.50 3.38
CA SER A 35 -17.10 1.25 2.43
C SER A 35 -16.89 2.77 2.47
N GLU A 36 -16.41 3.32 3.59
CA GLU A 36 -16.15 4.77 3.72
C GLU A 36 -14.83 5.18 3.05
N GLY A 37 -13.95 4.21 2.80
CA GLY A 37 -12.61 4.47 2.27
C GLY A 37 -11.71 5.20 3.27
N ARG A 38 -10.43 5.31 2.94
CA ARG A 38 -9.46 6.10 3.71
C ARG A 38 -8.52 6.85 2.79
N PRO A 39 -8.00 8.02 3.21
CA PRO A 39 -6.97 8.71 2.45
C PRO A 39 -5.78 7.78 2.19
N LEU A 40 -5.37 7.67 0.92
CA LEU A 40 -4.27 6.79 0.52
C LEU A 40 -2.99 7.05 1.33
N ALA A 41 -2.70 8.33 1.62
CA ALA A 41 -1.55 8.71 2.43
C ALA A 41 -1.58 8.07 3.83
N SER A 42 -2.74 8.06 4.50
CA SER A 42 -2.91 7.48 5.83
C SER A 42 -2.83 5.95 5.78
N VAL A 43 -3.40 5.32 4.74
CA VAL A 43 -3.29 3.86 4.53
C VAL A 43 -1.83 3.44 4.37
N LEU A 44 -1.07 4.17 3.55
CA LEU A 44 0.34 3.89 3.31
C LEU A 44 1.22 4.17 4.54
N GLU A 45 0.88 5.18 5.35
CA GLU A 45 1.56 5.44 6.63
C GLU A 45 1.31 4.32 7.65
N ASP A 46 0.07 3.82 7.75
CA ASP A 46 -0.24 2.67 8.62
C ASP A 46 0.47 1.40 8.18
N LEU A 47 0.51 1.16 6.87
CA LEU A 47 1.25 0.04 6.30
C LEU A 47 2.75 0.17 6.61
N GLU A 48 3.35 1.33 6.38
CA GLU A 48 4.76 1.58 6.73
C GLU A 48 5.03 1.36 8.22
N ARG A 49 4.14 1.85 9.10
CA ARG A 49 4.23 1.58 10.55
C ARG A 49 4.16 0.10 10.86
N GLN A 50 3.27 -0.65 10.21
CA GLN A 50 3.17 -2.10 10.39
C GLN A 50 4.47 -2.81 9.97
N LEU A 51 5.04 -2.44 8.83
CA LEU A 51 6.28 -3.03 8.33
C LEU A 51 7.51 -2.68 9.18
N HIS A 52 7.49 -1.57 9.93
CA HIS A 52 8.55 -1.19 10.86
C HIS A 52 8.29 -1.66 12.31
N ALA A 53 7.11 -2.20 12.61
CA ALA A 53 6.76 -2.61 13.96
C ALA A 53 7.66 -3.76 14.44
N GLY A 54 8.08 -3.70 15.69
CA GLY A 54 8.86 -4.74 16.36
C GLY A 54 8.28 -5.10 17.73
N GLY A 55 8.89 -6.08 18.39
CA GLY A 55 8.47 -6.53 19.72
C GLY A 55 7.24 -7.44 19.72
N ARG A 56 6.91 -8.06 18.57
CA ARG A 56 5.84 -9.05 18.45
C ARG A 56 6.44 -10.44 18.15
N PRO A 57 5.65 -11.52 18.20
CA PRO A 57 6.12 -12.82 17.76
C PRO A 57 6.67 -12.77 16.33
N VAL A 58 7.65 -13.65 16.06
CA VAL A 58 8.15 -13.92 14.71
C VAL A 58 6.98 -14.25 13.78
N GLY A 59 6.99 -13.72 12.56
CA GLY A 59 5.85 -13.85 11.65
C GLY A 59 4.80 -12.74 11.74
N GLU A 60 4.82 -11.92 12.80
CA GLU A 60 3.82 -10.86 13.04
C GLU A 60 4.42 -9.46 13.23
N GLN A 61 5.71 -9.33 13.00
CA GLN A 61 6.47 -8.07 13.08
C GLN A 61 7.28 -7.84 11.82
N GLY A 62 7.69 -6.60 11.61
CA GLY A 62 8.59 -6.26 10.52
C GLY A 62 8.02 -6.65 9.15
N LEU A 63 8.93 -7.10 8.28
CA LEU A 63 8.61 -7.67 6.98
C LEU A 63 7.98 -9.06 7.07
N ASP A 64 8.17 -9.78 8.18
CA ASP A 64 7.52 -11.08 8.36
C ASP A 64 5.99 -10.94 8.40
N SER A 65 5.47 -9.76 8.76
CA SER A 65 4.03 -9.49 8.74
C SER A 65 3.40 -9.54 7.34
N LEU A 66 4.20 -9.50 6.27
CA LEU A 66 3.77 -9.74 4.89
C LEU A 66 3.71 -11.23 4.53
N SER A 67 4.37 -12.09 5.31
CA SER A 67 4.39 -13.54 5.07
C SER A 67 2.98 -14.11 5.25
N ARG A 68 2.45 -14.74 4.19
CA ARG A 68 1.16 -15.45 4.25
C ARG A 68 1.12 -16.51 5.37
N TYR A 69 2.25 -17.13 5.67
CA TYR A 69 2.35 -18.22 6.64
C TYR A 69 2.77 -17.76 8.03
N LYS A 70 2.96 -16.46 8.25
CA LYS A 70 3.51 -15.91 9.51
C LYS A 70 4.84 -16.59 9.90
N GLU A 71 5.68 -16.79 8.91
CA GLU A 71 7.02 -17.35 9.06
C GLU A 71 8.06 -16.29 8.72
N PRO A 72 9.30 -16.39 9.27
CA PRO A 72 10.41 -15.55 8.85
C PRO A 72 10.54 -15.54 7.33
N CYS A 73 10.55 -14.35 6.72
CA CYS A 73 10.76 -14.25 5.28
C CYS A 73 12.10 -13.55 5.00
N PRO A 74 13.21 -14.32 4.88
CA PRO A 74 14.57 -13.77 4.80
C PRO A 74 14.86 -13.09 3.45
N PHE A 75 13.90 -13.09 2.53
CA PHE A 75 14.08 -12.62 1.15
C PHE A 75 13.39 -11.30 0.87
N TYR A 76 12.77 -10.66 1.86
CA TYR A 76 12.20 -9.32 1.68
C TYR A 76 13.24 -8.24 2.00
N VAL A 77 13.18 -7.18 1.21
CA VAL A 77 13.86 -5.91 1.50
C VAL A 77 12.79 -4.86 1.73
N MET A 78 13.03 -3.98 2.70
CA MET A 78 12.07 -2.96 3.11
C MET A 78 11.73 -2.03 1.94
N PRO A 79 10.47 -2.02 1.46
CA PRO A 79 10.04 -1.07 0.45
C PRO A 79 9.82 0.31 1.07
N ARG A 80 10.08 1.36 0.30
CA ARG A 80 9.80 2.73 0.69
C ARG A 80 8.33 3.06 0.45
N ARG A 81 7.77 3.95 1.28
CA ARG A 81 6.39 4.42 1.11
C ARG A 81 6.08 4.96 -0.30
N LEU A 82 7.03 5.66 -0.93
CA LEU A 82 6.86 6.19 -2.29
C LEU A 82 6.82 5.09 -3.37
N GLU A 83 7.51 3.97 -3.15
CA GLU A 83 7.47 2.83 -4.07
C GLU A 83 6.13 2.10 -3.96
N LEU A 84 5.62 1.93 -2.73
CA LEU A 84 4.28 1.41 -2.48
C LEU A 84 3.22 2.31 -3.15
N ALA A 85 3.32 3.63 -2.97
CA ALA A 85 2.43 4.60 -3.62
C ALA A 85 2.50 4.49 -5.16
N ALA A 86 3.71 4.41 -5.71
CA ALA A 86 3.93 4.30 -7.14
C ALA A 86 3.37 2.99 -7.73
N ALA A 87 3.37 1.91 -6.95
CA ALA A 87 2.77 0.63 -7.33
C ALA A 87 1.24 0.68 -7.26
N VAL A 88 0.66 1.27 -6.21
CA VAL A 88 -0.79 1.51 -6.11
C VAL A 88 -1.28 2.37 -7.29
N ASN A 89 -0.57 3.45 -7.62
CA ASN A 89 -0.92 4.33 -8.74
C ASN A 89 -0.85 3.64 -10.12
N ARG A 90 -0.19 2.48 -10.21
CA ARG A 90 -0.11 1.66 -11.43
C ARG A 90 -1.01 0.43 -11.39
N LEU A 91 -1.69 0.19 -10.27
CA LEU A 91 -2.66 -0.90 -10.17
C LEU A 91 -3.94 -0.49 -10.89
N ARG A 92 -4.18 -1.07 -12.07
CA ARG A 92 -5.32 -0.73 -12.94
C ARG A 92 -6.69 -0.96 -12.31
N THR A 93 -6.77 -1.80 -11.29
CA THR A 93 -8.00 -2.12 -10.56
C THR A 93 -8.18 -1.29 -9.30
N ALA A 94 -7.23 -0.41 -8.97
CA ALA A 94 -7.36 0.47 -7.81
C ALA A 94 -8.49 1.49 -8.03
N GLN A 95 -9.36 1.62 -7.04
CA GLN A 95 -10.41 2.63 -7.02
C GLN A 95 -9.98 3.74 -6.06
N ILE A 96 -9.69 4.91 -6.61
CA ILE A 96 -9.32 6.11 -5.85
C ILE A 96 -10.36 7.17 -6.15
N VAL A 97 -11.02 7.67 -5.11
CA VAL A 97 -12.01 8.73 -5.21
C VAL A 97 -11.37 10.01 -4.67
N SER A 98 -11.41 11.07 -5.46
CA SER A 98 -11.08 12.41 -5.01
C SER A 98 -12.30 13.05 -4.37
N ASP A 99 -12.13 13.67 -3.21
CA ASP A 99 -13.21 14.42 -2.53
C ASP A 99 -13.53 15.76 -3.23
N ASP A 100 -12.88 16.03 -4.36
CA ASP A 100 -12.98 17.26 -5.15
C ASP A 100 -14.23 17.26 -6.07
N ALA A 101 -15.36 16.78 -5.55
CA ALA A 101 -16.63 16.94 -6.23
C ALA A 101 -16.99 18.44 -6.18
N PRO A 102 -17.27 19.11 -7.32
CA PRO A 102 -17.83 20.45 -7.27
C PRO A 102 -19.16 20.35 -6.52
N ASN A 103 -19.27 21.06 -5.39
CA ASN A 103 -20.54 21.29 -4.72
C ASN A 103 -21.53 21.80 -5.78
N GLY A 104 -22.51 20.96 -6.15
CA GLY A 104 -23.47 21.21 -7.22
C GLY A 104 -24.48 22.32 -6.92
N ASN A 105 -24.10 23.36 -6.18
CA ASN A 105 -24.97 24.47 -5.79
C ASN A 105 -24.62 25.81 -6.47
N ASP A 106 -23.69 25.84 -7.42
CA ASP A 106 -23.33 27.08 -8.13
C ASP A 106 -24.05 27.22 -9.48
N ARG A 107 -25.39 27.22 -9.42
CA ARG A 107 -26.28 27.52 -10.57
C ARG A 107 -27.25 28.67 -10.28
N SER A 108 -26.78 29.67 -9.55
CA SER A 108 -27.52 30.92 -9.38
C SER A 108 -26.58 32.13 -9.32
N ALA A 109 -26.03 32.51 -10.47
CA ALA A 109 -25.74 33.91 -10.81
C ALA A 109 -25.40 34.01 -12.29
N TRP A 110 -25.99 35.04 -12.91
CA TRP A 110 -25.94 35.49 -14.32
C TRP A 110 -26.93 34.82 -15.28
#